data_AF-A0AAV9MVD7-F1
#
_entry.id   AF-A0AAV9MVD7-F1
#
_cell.length_a   1.000
_cell.length_b   1.000
_cell.length_c   1.000
_cell.angle_alpha   90.00
_cell.angle_beta   90.00
_cell.angle_gamma   90.00
#
_symmetry.space_group_name_H-M   'P 1'
#
loop_
_entity.id
_entity.type
_entity.pdbx_description
1 polymer ?
#
loop_
_entity_poly.entity_id
_entity_poly.type
_entity_poly.pdbx_seq_one_letter_code
_entity_poly.pdbx_strand_id
1 'polypeptide(L)'
;MEYVRKKTKPTAATSQGSFGMYSREVSLYRAHRLVPRMVGNEEFCVLPQEHPMHNAFKSSSIISTFCNGGTLHRLSKVFCDGHKLIPEALLWHLLDQMLEVLGFLHRGYPSIYHADIHFENIFLHFADDSQQFPDFYLGDFGQAHMLDQFIWEVGPNPARMALNTRTDWKLSAGIFSDMRMLINTVKHAIFASRWGFKSQYSHVEEVQALANISPEFTAVLEQLMKASVLRQAIPHPTHGDNHQSDHSERYEQLIRIRRAVSRKAKVVRSALADLPDLQWTRPGRSQEDAVAGSHEKLQGSYEPTLFSSRAELLSQAERIPGPWRIARVDGTSNKVLGVEKLTFGFHLPHVSSRCLNGCDCRVRRQNGQRVAFNWDDHCRIPQLVETEVDRIGMDALREEAGTILPGSPVPAHFELDPEWTAERLGSAAEHPMDESV
;
A
#
# COMPACT_ATOMS: atom_id res chain seq x y z
N MET A 1 4.81 -7.95 -13.50
CA MET A 1 5.51 -7.52 -12.27
C MET A 1 4.81 -8.15 -11.10
N GLU A 2 5.54 -8.93 -10.31
CA GLU A 2 5.01 -9.66 -9.14
C GLU A 2 5.24 -8.93 -7.81
N TYR A 3 5.96 -7.80 -7.84
CA TYR A 3 6.44 -7.09 -6.66
C TYR A 3 6.23 -5.58 -6.75
N VAL A 4 6.10 -4.94 -5.59
CA VAL A 4 6.04 -3.48 -5.40
C VAL A 4 7.16 -3.06 -4.47
N ARG A 5 7.81 -1.93 -4.81
CA ARG A 5 8.82 -1.29 -3.97
C ARG A 5 8.21 -0.06 -3.29
N LYS A 6 8.37 0.04 -1.97
CA LYS A 6 8.00 1.21 -1.16
C LYS A 6 9.26 1.76 -0.48
N LYS A 7 9.47 3.07 -0.55
CA LYS A 7 10.49 3.75 0.27
C LYS A 7 9.81 4.31 1.52
N THR A 8 10.39 4.06 2.70
CA THR A 8 9.89 4.62 3.95
C THR A 8 10.41 6.04 4.16
N LYS A 9 9.70 6.83 4.97
CA LYS A 9 10.21 8.14 5.38
C LYS A 9 11.49 7.95 6.20
N PRO A 10 12.55 8.75 5.92
CA PRO A 10 13.77 8.70 6.72
C PRO A 10 13.46 8.97 8.20
N THR A 11 13.98 8.13 9.09
CA THR A 11 13.72 8.23 10.53
C THR A 11 15.03 8.10 11.31
N ALA A 12 15.17 8.88 12.38
CA ALA A 12 16.30 8.76 13.29
C ALA A 12 16.08 7.60 14.28
N ALA A 13 17.07 6.75 14.54
CA ALA A 13 16.96 5.73 15.60
C ALA A 13 16.58 6.31 16.97
N THR A 14 17.00 7.56 17.23
CA THR A 14 16.75 8.28 18.47
C THR A 14 15.39 8.99 18.53
N SER A 15 14.56 8.91 17.48
CA SER A 15 13.25 9.56 17.51
C SER A 15 12.40 8.98 18.64
N GLN A 16 11.95 9.84 19.56
CA GLN A 16 11.11 9.44 20.69
C GLN A 16 9.90 8.62 20.18
N GLY A 17 9.76 7.39 20.67
CA GLY A 17 8.67 6.48 20.30
C GLY A 17 9.01 5.40 19.28
N SER A 18 10.21 5.38 18.69
CA SER A 18 10.62 4.27 17.82
C SER A 18 11.12 3.05 18.59
N PHE A 19 11.39 3.16 19.90
CA PHE A 19 12.03 2.09 20.70
C PHE A 19 13.31 1.55 20.04
N GLY A 20 14.05 2.41 19.34
CA GLY A 20 15.26 2.04 18.59
C GLY A 20 15.00 1.37 17.23
N MET A 21 13.75 1.27 16.78
CA MET A 21 13.41 0.72 15.45
C MET A 21 13.55 1.79 14.36
N TYR A 22 14.42 1.56 13.38
CA TYR A 22 14.59 2.49 12.24
C TYR A 22 13.36 2.56 11.33
N SER A 23 12.68 1.42 11.13
CA SER A 23 11.46 1.32 10.35
C SER A 23 10.49 0.40 11.04
N ARG A 24 9.43 0.96 11.63
CA ARG A 24 8.35 0.19 12.25
C ARG A 24 7.74 -0.80 11.26
N GLU A 25 7.58 -0.39 10.00
CA GLU A 25 7.02 -1.23 8.95
C GLU A 25 7.83 -2.51 8.73
N VAL A 26 9.17 -2.42 8.82
CA VAL A 26 10.07 -3.57 8.72
C VAL A 26 10.10 -4.35 10.04
N SER A 27 10.37 -3.68 11.16
CA SER A 27 10.59 -4.34 12.46
C SER A 27 9.32 -5.01 13.01
N LEU A 28 8.15 -4.45 12.68
CA LEU A 28 6.86 -4.96 13.13
C LEU A 28 6.13 -5.73 12.03
N TYR A 29 6.75 -5.98 10.88
CA TYR A 29 6.20 -6.88 9.88
C TYR A 29 5.91 -8.26 10.47
N ARG A 30 4.77 -8.85 10.11
CA ARG A 30 4.39 -10.21 10.49
C ARG A 30 3.90 -10.96 9.26
N ALA A 31 4.60 -12.03 8.90
CA ALA A 31 4.20 -12.88 7.80
C ALA A 31 2.84 -13.52 8.09
N HIS A 32 1.87 -13.27 7.21
CA HIS A 32 0.53 -13.83 7.28
C HIS A 32 -0.01 -13.98 5.86
N ARG A 33 -0.88 -14.95 5.62
CA ARG A 33 -1.44 -15.22 4.28
C ARG A 33 -2.29 -14.08 3.71
N LEU A 34 -2.70 -13.14 4.56
CA LEU A 34 -3.51 -11.95 4.24
C LEU A 34 -2.76 -10.64 4.57
N VAL A 35 -1.43 -10.69 4.55
CA VAL A 35 -0.53 -9.53 4.62
C VAL A 35 0.39 -9.64 3.41
N PRO A 36 0.62 -8.58 2.62
CA PRO A 36 1.51 -8.67 1.47
C PRO A 36 2.87 -9.23 1.91
N ARG A 37 3.37 -10.24 1.20
CA ARG A 37 4.62 -10.92 1.59
C ARG A 37 5.78 -9.96 1.34
N MET A 38 6.49 -9.59 2.40
CA MET A 38 7.74 -8.84 2.29
C MET A 38 8.82 -9.80 1.79
N VAL A 39 9.35 -9.51 0.61
CA VAL A 39 10.36 -10.32 -0.08
C VAL A 39 11.76 -9.87 0.30
N GLY A 40 11.94 -8.57 0.50
CA GLY A 40 13.22 -8.02 0.91
C GLY A 40 13.07 -6.60 1.43
N ASN A 41 14.10 -6.17 2.16
CA ASN A 41 14.25 -4.81 2.62
C ASN A 41 15.72 -4.40 2.52
N GLU A 42 15.97 -3.15 2.14
CA GLU A 42 17.31 -2.58 2.10
C GLU A 42 17.28 -1.25 2.85
N GLU A 43 18.15 -1.12 3.87
CA GLU A 43 18.35 0.16 4.54
C GLU A 43 19.42 0.97 3.82
N PHE A 44 19.22 2.27 3.72
CA PHE A 44 20.24 3.18 3.20
C PHE A 44 20.28 4.48 3.99
N CYS A 45 21.50 5.00 4.16
CA CYS A 45 21.72 6.32 4.73
C CYS A 45 21.20 7.36 3.76
N VAL A 46 20.51 8.37 4.28
CA VAL A 46 19.92 9.45 3.45
C VAL A 46 20.86 10.66 3.41
N LEU A 47 21.67 10.86 4.45
CA LEU A 47 22.59 11.98 4.58
C LEU A 47 23.99 11.64 4.02
N PRO A 48 24.82 12.65 3.67
CA PRO A 48 26.23 12.45 3.32
C PRO A 48 27.04 11.77 4.43
N GLN A 49 28.16 11.13 4.08
CA GLN A 49 28.98 10.33 5.00
C GLN A 49 29.60 11.16 6.12
N GLU A 50 29.85 12.44 5.86
CA GLU A 50 30.44 13.41 6.78
C GLU A 50 29.43 13.96 7.79
N HIS A 51 28.14 13.73 7.56
CA HIS A 51 27.10 14.24 8.42
C HIS A 51 27.09 13.47 9.77
N PRO A 52 27.06 14.14 10.94
CA PRO A 52 27.10 13.46 12.24
C PRO A 52 25.98 12.43 12.45
N MET A 53 24.84 12.64 11.79
CA MET A 53 23.67 11.75 11.82
C MET A 53 23.62 10.73 10.67
N HIS A 54 24.66 10.59 9.83
CA HIS A 54 24.67 9.69 8.67
C HIS A 54 24.16 8.29 8.99
N ASN A 55 24.72 7.67 10.04
CA ASN A 55 24.35 6.33 10.47
C ASN A 55 23.03 6.26 11.24
N ALA A 56 22.62 7.38 11.84
CA ALA A 56 21.44 7.44 12.70
C ALA A 56 20.17 7.76 11.92
N PHE A 57 20.26 8.38 10.74
CA PHE A 57 19.14 8.83 9.92
C PHE A 57 19.06 8.02 8.61
N LYS A 58 18.25 6.97 8.65
CA LYS A 58 18.13 5.99 7.57
C LYS A 58 16.70 5.94 7.02
N SER A 59 16.59 5.51 5.77
CA SER A 59 15.33 5.09 5.14
C SER A 59 15.45 3.61 4.76
N SER A 60 14.30 2.96 4.56
CA SER A 60 14.22 1.59 4.10
C SER A 60 13.50 1.53 2.76
N SER A 61 14.04 0.72 1.85
CA SER A 61 13.37 0.29 0.63
C SER A 61 12.81 -1.11 0.85
N ILE A 62 11.49 -1.24 0.89
CA ILE A 62 10.77 -2.48 1.13
C ILE A 62 10.26 -3.02 -0.20
N ILE A 63 10.46 -4.30 -0.46
CA ILE A 63 9.94 -5.02 -1.62
C ILE A 63 8.91 -6.04 -1.12
N SER A 64 7.67 -5.93 -1.60
CA SER A 64 6.56 -6.80 -1.19
C SER A 64 5.84 -7.36 -2.42
N THR A 65 5.09 -8.46 -2.25
CA THR A 65 4.22 -9.01 -3.32
C THR A 65 3.20 -7.99 -3.79
N PHE A 66 2.97 -7.94 -5.10
CA PHE A 66 1.98 -7.05 -5.72
C PHE A 66 0.55 -7.59 -5.57
N CYS A 67 -0.33 -6.75 -5.03
CA CYS A 67 -1.77 -7.01 -4.96
C CYS A 67 -2.45 -6.46 -6.23
N ASN A 68 -2.80 -7.38 -7.15
CA ASN A 68 -3.24 -7.06 -8.52
C ASN A 68 -4.68 -6.53 -8.64
N GLY A 69 -5.41 -6.40 -7.53
CA GLY A 69 -6.76 -5.83 -7.46
C GLY A 69 -6.79 -4.35 -7.03
N GLY A 70 -5.64 -3.75 -6.70
CA GLY A 70 -5.56 -2.38 -6.19
C GLY A 70 -5.91 -2.29 -4.71
N THR A 71 -6.62 -1.22 -4.30
CA THR A 71 -7.00 -0.94 -2.90
C THR A 71 -8.51 -0.94 -2.71
N LEU A 72 -8.98 -1.10 -1.47
CA LEU A 72 -10.40 -0.98 -1.12
C LEU A 72 -10.94 0.41 -1.47
N HIS A 73 -10.10 1.45 -1.41
CA HIS A 73 -10.42 2.78 -1.93
C HIS A 73 -10.85 2.71 -3.39
N ARG A 74 -10.01 2.12 -4.25
CA ARG A 74 -10.27 2.03 -5.68
C ARG A 74 -11.50 1.18 -5.96
N LEU A 75 -11.67 0.06 -5.26
CA LEU A 75 -12.90 -0.75 -5.36
C LEU A 75 -14.13 0.10 -5.07
N SER A 76 -14.14 0.81 -3.94
CA SER A 76 -15.29 1.64 -3.52
C SER A 76 -15.56 2.76 -4.53
N LYS A 77 -14.50 3.33 -5.14
CA LYS A 77 -14.61 4.30 -6.23
C LYS A 77 -15.28 3.71 -7.47
N VAL A 78 -14.82 2.56 -7.95
CA VAL A 78 -15.39 1.87 -9.12
C VAL A 78 -16.88 1.55 -8.93
N PHE A 79 -17.28 1.16 -7.71
CA PHE A 79 -18.69 0.95 -7.39
C PHE A 79 -19.48 2.27 -7.37
N CYS A 80 -18.93 3.32 -6.76
CA CYS A 80 -19.53 4.65 -6.73
C CYS A 80 -19.76 5.21 -8.14
N ASP A 81 -18.74 5.20 -8.98
CA ASP A 81 -18.74 5.77 -10.32
C ASP A 81 -19.68 4.95 -11.23
N GLY A 82 -19.78 3.63 -11.01
CA GLY A 82 -20.78 2.77 -11.63
C GLY A 82 -22.19 2.87 -11.03
N HIS A 83 -22.43 3.74 -10.05
CA HIS A 83 -23.69 3.85 -9.29
C HIS A 83 -24.20 2.51 -8.72
N LYS A 84 -23.28 1.64 -8.31
CA LYS A 84 -23.55 0.31 -7.75
C LYS A 84 -23.17 0.28 -6.28
N LEU A 85 -23.95 -0.45 -5.49
CA LEU A 85 -23.57 -0.76 -4.11
C LEU A 85 -22.57 -1.92 -4.09
N ILE A 86 -21.63 -1.89 -3.15
CA ILE A 86 -20.77 -3.04 -2.88
C ILE A 86 -21.66 -4.20 -2.41
N PRO A 87 -21.58 -5.40 -3.03
CA PRO A 87 -22.37 -6.54 -2.60
C PRO A 87 -22.10 -6.88 -1.14
N GLU A 88 -23.16 -7.08 -0.35
CA GLU A 88 -23.03 -7.39 1.10
C GLU A 88 -22.16 -8.63 1.34
N ALA A 89 -22.22 -9.60 0.43
CA ALA A 89 -21.39 -10.79 0.50
C ALA A 89 -19.88 -10.49 0.46
N LEU A 90 -19.48 -9.48 -0.30
CA LEU A 90 -18.10 -9.00 -0.34
C LEU A 90 -17.72 -8.28 0.97
N LEU A 91 -18.66 -7.56 1.60
CA LEU A 91 -18.45 -6.92 2.90
C LEU A 91 -18.27 -7.95 4.02
N TRP A 92 -19.04 -9.04 4.02
CA TRP A 92 -18.83 -10.17 4.93
C TRP A 92 -17.44 -10.81 4.73
N HIS A 93 -17.04 -10.99 3.46
CA HIS A 93 -15.74 -11.55 3.12
C HIS A 93 -14.58 -10.66 3.61
N LEU A 94 -14.66 -9.35 3.34
CA LEU A 94 -13.72 -8.34 3.85
C LEU A 94 -13.61 -8.38 5.37
N LEU A 95 -14.75 -8.37 6.08
CA LEU A 95 -14.76 -8.34 7.54
C LEU A 95 -14.16 -9.61 8.16
N ASP A 96 -14.44 -10.78 7.60
CA ASP A 96 -13.85 -12.06 8.05
C ASP A 96 -12.32 -12.05 7.92
N GLN A 97 -11.80 -11.67 6.75
CA GLN A 97 -10.36 -11.64 6.48
C GLN A 97 -9.63 -10.59 7.31
N MET A 98 -10.19 -9.39 7.48
CA MET A 98 -9.57 -8.37 8.32
C MET A 98 -9.58 -8.75 9.81
N LEU A 99 -10.69 -9.30 10.33
CA LEU A 99 -10.72 -9.80 11.71
C LEU A 99 -9.79 -11.00 11.93
N GLU A 100 -9.53 -11.79 10.88
CA GLU A 100 -8.52 -12.84 10.91
C GLU A 100 -7.11 -12.26 11.11
N VAL A 101 -6.71 -11.30 10.27
CA VAL A 101 -5.40 -10.64 10.36
C VAL A 101 -5.25 -9.94 11.71
N LEU A 102 -6.22 -9.14 12.14
CA LEU A 102 -6.13 -8.45 13.44
C LEU A 102 -6.02 -9.44 14.60
N GLY A 103 -6.81 -10.52 14.56
CA GLY A 103 -6.70 -11.57 15.57
C GLY A 103 -5.36 -12.31 15.55
N PHE A 104 -4.63 -12.32 14.43
CA PHE A 104 -3.27 -12.82 14.33
C PHE A 104 -2.24 -11.79 14.85
N LEU A 105 -2.34 -10.52 14.46
CA LEU A 105 -1.43 -9.46 14.90
C LEU A 105 -1.49 -9.24 16.41
N HIS A 106 -2.72 -9.18 16.96
CA HIS A 106 -2.93 -8.92 18.38
C HIS A 106 -2.41 -10.07 19.24
N ARG A 107 -2.63 -11.34 18.86
CA ARG A 107 -2.24 -12.52 19.67
C ARG A 107 -0.91 -13.14 19.26
N GLY A 108 -0.30 -12.69 18.18
CA GLY A 108 1.00 -13.16 17.73
C GLY A 108 2.11 -12.79 18.71
N TYR A 109 3.30 -13.34 18.51
CA TYR A 109 4.49 -12.97 19.27
C TYR A 109 5.58 -12.45 18.31
N PRO A 110 6.09 -11.21 18.49
CA PRO A 110 5.57 -10.18 19.40
C PRO A 110 4.16 -9.72 19.00
N SER A 111 3.32 -9.46 20.00
CA SER A 111 1.97 -8.91 19.83
C SER A 111 2.07 -7.45 19.35
N ILE A 112 1.30 -7.09 18.34
CA ILE A 112 1.27 -5.73 17.81
C ILE A 112 -0.16 -5.30 17.49
N TYR A 113 -0.40 -4.00 17.43
CA TYR A 113 -1.58 -3.41 16.80
C TYR A 113 -1.15 -2.52 15.63
N HIS A 114 -2.01 -2.37 14.62
CA HIS A 114 -1.67 -1.75 13.34
C HIS A 114 -1.70 -0.23 13.38
N ALA A 115 -2.70 0.36 14.06
CA ALA A 115 -2.89 1.79 14.28
C ALA A 115 -3.13 2.67 13.03
N ASP A 116 -3.30 2.07 11.85
CA ASP A 116 -3.50 2.82 10.59
C ASP A 116 -4.32 2.01 9.58
N ILE A 117 -5.45 1.49 10.05
CA ILE A 117 -6.36 0.71 9.21
C ILE A 117 -7.31 1.69 8.51
N HIS A 118 -7.13 1.83 7.20
CA HIS A 118 -8.02 2.58 6.33
C HIS A 118 -8.06 1.95 4.93
N PHE A 119 -8.96 2.44 4.09
CA PHE A 119 -9.25 1.86 2.77
C PHE A 119 -8.08 1.87 1.77
N GLU A 120 -7.03 2.67 1.99
CA GLU A 120 -5.83 2.67 1.13
C GLU A 120 -4.81 1.61 1.56
N ASN A 121 -4.85 1.19 2.83
CA ASN A 121 -3.97 0.18 3.40
C ASN A 121 -4.57 -1.23 3.36
N ILE A 122 -5.77 -1.38 2.80
CA ILE A 122 -6.39 -2.67 2.49
C ILE A 122 -6.30 -2.91 0.98
N PHE A 123 -5.42 -3.83 0.61
CA PHE A 123 -5.15 -4.22 -0.77
C PHE A 123 -6.01 -5.40 -1.20
N LEU A 124 -6.26 -5.51 -2.50
CA LEU A 124 -7.03 -6.60 -3.11
C LEU A 124 -6.12 -7.44 -4.00
N HIS A 125 -6.26 -8.76 -3.95
CA HIS A 125 -5.52 -9.66 -4.81
C HIS A 125 -6.43 -10.79 -5.32
N PHE A 126 -6.37 -11.04 -6.61
CA PHE A 126 -6.93 -12.19 -7.30
C PHE A 126 -5.78 -13.14 -7.60
N ALA A 127 -5.82 -14.36 -7.05
CA ALA A 127 -4.81 -15.38 -7.22
C ALA A 127 -4.57 -15.71 -8.69
N ASP A 128 -5.65 -15.77 -9.48
CA ASP A 128 -5.61 -16.00 -10.92
C ASP A 128 -6.84 -15.37 -11.62
N ASP A 129 -6.93 -15.56 -12.93
CA ASP A 129 -8.01 -15.04 -13.77
C ASP A 129 -9.35 -15.81 -13.61
N SER A 130 -9.35 -16.95 -12.90
CA SER A 130 -10.56 -17.72 -12.58
C SER A 130 -11.21 -17.31 -11.27
N GLN A 131 -10.45 -16.69 -10.35
CA GLN A 131 -10.99 -16.21 -9.09
C GLN A 131 -11.90 -14.99 -9.33
N GLN A 132 -13.19 -15.14 -9.05
CA GLN A 132 -14.18 -14.08 -9.28
C GLN A 132 -14.14 -12.97 -8.21
N PHE A 133 -13.59 -13.23 -7.03
CA PHE A 133 -13.59 -12.30 -5.89
C PHE A 133 -12.18 -12.11 -5.35
N PRO A 134 -11.80 -10.88 -4.98
CA PRO A 134 -10.48 -10.63 -4.41
C PRO A 134 -10.40 -11.16 -2.99
N ASP A 135 -9.21 -11.63 -2.62
CA ASP A 135 -8.77 -11.68 -1.24
C ASP A 135 -8.30 -10.29 -0.78
N PHE A 136 -8.56 -9.95 0.48
CA PHE A 136 -8.20 -8.70 1.11
C PHE A 136 -6.95 -8.85 1.97
N TYR A 137 -5.98 -7.97 1.73
CA TYR A 137 -4.67 -7.97 2.37
C TYR A 137 -4.48 -6.68 3.16
N LEU A 138 -4.07 -6.78 4.42
CA LEU A 138 -3.71 -5.60 5.23
C LEU A 138 -2.22 -5.30 5.06
N GLY A 139 -1.88 -4.07 4.68
CA GLY A 139 -0.48 -3.63 4.58
C GLY A 139 -0.25 -2.25 5.20
N ASP A 140 0.95 -1.72 4.98
CA ASP A 140 1.46 -0.48 5.60
C ASP A 140 1.54 -0.51 7.13
N PHE A 141 2.56 -1.17 7.65
CA PHE A 141 2.85 -1.25 9.08
C PHE A 141 3.63 -0.02 9.60
N GLY A 142 3.65 1.10 8.87
CA GLY A 142 4.42 2.30 9.22
C GLY A 142 4.04 2.91 10.56
N GLN A 143 2.77 2.76 10.97
CA GLN A 143 2.25 3.22 12.27
C GLN A 143 2.08 2.10 13.29
N ALA A 144 2.46 0.86 12.98
CA ALA A 144 2.25 -0.25 13.90
C ALA A 144 3.01 -0.05 15.22
N HIS A 145 2.51 -0.67 16.28
CA HIS A 145 3.07 -0.58 17.62
C HIS A 145 3.07 -1.93 18.32
N MET A 146 4.09 -2.20 19.13
CA MET A 146 4.09 -3.36 20.02
C MET A 146 3.02 -3.20 21.09
N LEU A 147 2.30 -4.28 21.35
CA LEU A 147 1.49 -4.45 22.53
C LEU A 147 2.39 -4.92 23.68
N ASP A 148 2.09 -4.44 24.88
CA ASP A 148 2.80 -4.89 26.08
C ASP A 148 2.52 -6.38 26.31
N GLN A 149 3.55 -7.18 26.58
CA GLN A 149 3.39 -8.63 26.76
C GLN A 149 2.54 -8.98 27.98
N PHE A 150 2.47 -8.10 28.98
CA PHE A 150 1.71 -8.32 30.20
C PHE A 150 0.19 -8.25 29.98
N ILE A 151 -0.28 -7.71 28.85
CA ILE A 151 -1.72 -7.67 28.51
C ILE A 151 -2.35 -9.04 28.32
N TRP A 152 -1.54 -10.09 28.19
CA TRP A 152 -2.02 -11.44 28.02
C TRP A 152 -1.86 -12.25 29.31
N GLU A 153 -2.92 -12.92 29.72
CA GLU A 153 -2.84 -13.95 30.75
C GLU A 153 -2.14 -15.18 30.15
N VAL A 154 -1.00 -15.56 30.74
CA VAL A 154 -0.30 -16.80 30.41
C VAL A 154 -1.05 -17.94 31.10
N GLY A 155 -2.11 -18.43 30.45
CA GLY A 155 -2.79 -19.64 30.85
C GLY A 155 -1.95 -20.90 30.58
N PRO A 156 -2.35 -22.07 31.12
CA PRO A 156 -1.68 -23.35 30.84
C PRO A 156 -1.76 -23.77 29.37
N ASN A 157 -2.63 -23.13 28.58
CA ASN A 157 -2.73 -23.34 27.15
C ASN A 157 -2.35 -22.05 26.39
N PRO A 158 -1.16 -21.99 25.76
CA PRO A 158 -0.71 -20.80 25.03
C PRO A 158 -1.58 -20.48 23.82
N ALA A 159 -2.40 -21.42 23.31
CA ALA A 159 -3.36 -21.14 22.25
C ALA A 159 -4.61 -20.37 22.73
N ARG A 160 -4.78 -20.20 24.04
CA ARG A 160 -5.88 -19.48 24.67
C ARG A 160 -5.35 -18.30 25.49
N MET A 161 -4.64 -17.39 24.83
CA MET A 161 -4.31 -16.10 25.44
C MET A 161 -5.60 -15.32 25.68
N ALA A 162 -5.91 -15.08 26.94
CA ALA A 162 -6.98 -14.18 27.38
C ALA A 162 -6.38 -12.81 27.71
N LEU A 163 -7.17 -11.74 27.57
CA LEU A 163 -6.73 -10.42 27.99
C LEU A 163 -6.63 -10.41 29.52
N ASN A 164 -5.46 -10.02 30.03
CA ASN A 164 -5.18 -9.93 31.45
C ASN A 164 -6.02 -8.84 32.10
N THR A 165 -6.96 -9.28 32.93
CA THR A 165 -7.91 -8.41 33.65
C THR A 165 -7.23 -7.38 34.53
N ARG A 166 -5.98 -7.60 34.96
CA ARG A 166 -5.25 -6.71 35.88
C ARG A 166 -4.48 -5.58 35.21
N THR A 167 -4.44 -5.55 33.88
CA THR A 167 -3.58 -4.60 33.15
C THR A 167 -4.23 -3.24 32.97
N ASP A 168 -3.40 -2.19 32.89
CA ASP A 168 -3.87 -0.84 32.55
C ASP A 168 -4.53 -0.88 31.17
N TRP A 169 -5.77 -0.38 31.08
CA TRP A 169 -6.55 -0.31 29.85
C TRP A 169 -5.79 0.36 28.70
N LYS A 170 -4.87 1.28 29.01
CA LYS A 170 -4.02 1.94 28.02
C LYS A 170 -3.17 0.95 27.23
N LEU A 171 -2.78 -0.17 27.84
CA LEU A 171 -1.98 -1.22 27.21
C LEU A 171 -2.79 -2.01 26.16
N SER A 172 -4.11 -2.13 26.35
CA SER A 172 -5.01 -2.81 25.39
C SER A 172 -5.73 -1.86 24.43
N ALA A 173 -5.60 -0.54 24.62
CA ALA A 173 -6.28 0.47 23.82
C ALA A 173 -6.00 0.37 22.30
N GLY A 174 -4.81 -0.09 21.93
CA GLY A 174 -4.44 -0.34 20.54
C GLY A 174 -5.35 -1.37 19.84
N ILE A 175 -5.70 -2.46 20.53
CA ILE A 175 -6.59 -3.53 20.01
C ILE A 175 -7.96 -2.95 19.64
N PHE A 176 -8.55 -2.20 20.58
CA PHE A 176 -9.87 -1.60 20.37
C PHE A 176 -9.83 -0.47 19.35
N SER A 177 -8.72 0.26 19.26
CA SER A 177 -8.52 1.27 18.22
C SER A 177 -8.51 0.66 16.83
N ASP A 178 -7.77 -0.44 16.61
CA ASP A 178 -7.76 -1.17 15.34
C ASP A 178 -9.18 -1.63 14.95
N MET A 179 -9.93 -2.19 15.90
CA MET A 179 -11.31 -2.64 15.64
C MET A 179 -12.21 -1.48 15.20
N ARG A 180 -12.12 -0.34 15.88
CA ARG A 180 -12.86 0.87 15.51
C ARG A 180 -12.47 1.39 14.12
N MET A 181 -11.17 1.40 13.80
CA MET A 181 -10.67 1.80 12.48
C MET A 181 -11.19 0.87 11.38
N LEU A 182 -11.23 -0.44 11.61
CA LEU A 182 -11.82 -1.40 10.68
C LEU A 182 -13.32 -1.16 10.47
N ILE A 183 -14.09 -0.96 11.54
CA ILE A 183 -15.54 -0.68 11.44
C ILE A 183 -15.78 0.60 10.64
N ASN A 184 -15.02 1.65 10.92
CA ASN A 184 -15.10 2.90 10.18
C ASN A 184 -14.74 2.68 8.71
N THR A 185 -13.69 1.91 8.42
CA THR A 185 -13.29 1.59 7.04
C THR A 185 -14.40 0.86 6.27
N VAL A 186 -15.05 -0.12 6.89
CA VAL A 186 -16.18 -0.85 6.28
C VAL A 186 -17.38 0.08 6.07
N LYS A 187 -17.74 0.91 7.05
CA LYS A 187 -18.79 1.93 6.91
C LYS A 187 -18.50 2.89 5.77
N HIS A 188 -17.27 3.42 5.72
CA HIS A 188 -16.84 4.32 4.65
C HIS A 188 -16.91 3.66 3.28
N ALA A 189 -16.57 2.37 3.14
CA ALA A 189 -16.72 1.66 1.86
C ALA A 189 -18.20 1.59 1.43
N ILE A 190 -19.12 1.29 2.36
CA ILE A 190 -20.57 1.31 2.10
C ILE A 190 -21.03 2.70 1.66
N PHE A 191 -20.65 3.74 2.40
CA PHE A 191 -21.09 5.12 2.14
C PHE A 191 -20.50 5.68 0.86
N ALA A 192 -19.20 5.46 0.63
CA ALA A 192 -18.51 5.92 -0.57
C ALA A 192 -19.12 5.31 -1.84
N SER A 193 -19.50 4.03 -1.81
CA SER A 193 -20.14 3.37 -2.97
C SER A 193 -21.48 3.99 -3.38
N ARG A 194 -22.13 4.77 -2.50
CA ARG A 194 -23.46 5.35 -2.76
C ARG A 194 -23.42 6.86 -3.04
N TRP A 195 -22.56 7.59 -2.35
CA TRP A 195 -22.52 9.07 -2.42
C TRP A 195 -21.15 9.65 -2.77
N GLY A 196 -20.20 8.80 -3.15
CA GLY A 196 -18.81 9.20 -3.36
C GLY A 196 -18.06 9.48 -2.06
N PHE A 197 -16.78 9.81 -2.21
CA PHE A 197 -15.90 10.11 -1.08
C PHE A 197 -16.20 11.50 -0.52
N LYS A 198 -16.67 11.53 0.73
CA LYS A 198 -16.86 12.76 1.51
C LYS A 198 -16.00 12.70 2.76
N SER A 199 -15.57 13.86 3.25
CA SER A 199 -14.86 13.96 4.53
C SER A 199 -15.76 13.58 5.71
N GLN A 200 -17.08 13.83 5.59
CA GLN A 200 -18.10 13.48 6.55
C GLN A 200 -19.40 13.13 5.83
N TYR A 201 -20.13 12.15 6.37
CA TYR A 201 -21.50 11.82 5.96
C TYR A 201 -22.46 12.32 7.05
N SER A 202 -23.62 12.82 6.63
CA SER A 202 -24.68 13.16 7.58
C SER A 202 -25.24 11.89 8.22
N HIS A 203 -25.77 12.00 9.44
CA HIS A 203 -26.40 10.86 10.12
C HIS A 203 -27.55 10.24 9.29
N VAL A 204 -28.28 11.06 8.53
CA VAL A 204 -29.35 10.61 7.64
C VAL A 204 -28.80 9.75 6.50
N GLU A 205 -27.70 10.17 5.87
CA GLU A 205 -27.02 9.36 4.85
C GLU A 205 -26.53 8.04 5.44
N GLU A 206 -25.91 8.06 6.62
CA GLU A 206 -25.47 6.81 7.27
C GLU A 206 -26.62 5.82 7.48
N VAL A 207 -27.74 6.29 8.03
CA VAL A 207 -28.94 5.47 8.27
C VAL A 207 -29.51 4.93 6.96
N GLN A 208 -29.60 5.78 5.92
CA GLN A 208 -30.10 5.35 4.60
C GLN A 208 -29.20 4.32 3.93
N ALA A 209 -27.88 4.38 4.13
CA ALA A 209 -26.96 3.42 3.54
C ALA A 209 -27.15 2.05 4.17
N LEU A 210 -27.17 2.04 5.51
CA LEU A 210 -27.33 0.82 6.30
C LEU A 210 -28.70 0.18 6.11
N ALA A 211 -29.73 0.94 5.71
CA ALA A 211 -31.04 0.40 5.37
C ALA A 211 -31.05 -0.52 4.14
N ASN A 212 -30.04 -0.42 3.24
CA ASN A 212 -29.90 -1.32 2.08
C ASN A 212 -29.02 -2.55 2.37
N ILE A 213 -28.52 -2.65 3.60
CA ILE A 213 -27.72 -3.76 4.09
C ILE A 213 -28.59 -4.61 5.01
N SER A 214 -28.36 -5.92 5.07
CA SER A 214 -29.16 -6.78 5.93
C SER A 214 -29.12 -6.31 7.40
N PRO A 215 -30.25 -6.43 8.12
CA PRO A 215 -30.29 -6.13 9.55
C PRO A 215 -29.24 -6.93 10.35
N GLU A 216 -28.90 -8.13 9.89
CA GLU A 216 -27.88 -8.98 10.52
C GLU A 216 -26.48 -8.36 10.44
N PHE A 217 -26.07 -7.87 9.27
CA PHE A 217 -24.76 -7.22 9.13
C PHE A 217 -24.70 -5.92 9.91
N THR A 218 -25.75 -5.11 9.87
CA THR A 218 -25.85 -3.88 10.68
C THR A 218 -25.75 -4.20 12.18
N ALA A 219 -26.44 -5.23 12.67
CA ALA A 219 -26.34 -5.67 14.05
C ALA A 219 -24.93 -6.12 14.45
N VAL A 220 -24.20 -6.77 13.54
CA VAL A 220 -22.79 -7.14 13.77
C VAL A 220 -21.89 -5.91 13.86
N LEU A 221 -22.04 -4.94 12.94
CA LEU A 221 -21.27 -3.69 13.01
C LEU A 221 -21.55 -2.94 14.32
N GLU A 222 -22.80 -2.86 14.76
CA GLU A 222 -23.15 -2.25 16.03
C GLU A 222 -22.54 -2.98 17.23
N GLN A 223 -22.55 -4.31 17.23
CA GLN A 223 -21.92 -5.12 18.28
C GLN A 223 -20.41 -4.91 18.32
N LEU A 224 -19.73 -4.89 17.17
CA LEU A 224 -18.32 -4.56 17.07
C LEU A 224 -18.05 -3.13 17.57
N MET A 225 -18.92 -2.18 17.25
CA MET A 225 -18.77 -0.79 17.67
C MET A 225 -18.91 -0.65 19.19
N LYS A 226 -19.94 -1.30 19.77
CA LYS A 226 -20.15 -1.35 21.23
C LYS A 226 -18.95 -1.99 21.94
N ALA A 227 -18.39 -3.07 21.39
CA ALA A 227 -17.24 -3.75 21.97
C ALA A 227 -15.92 -2.96 21.83
N SER A 228 -15.79 -2.11 20.80
CA SER A 228 -14.57 -1.32 20.52
C SER A 228 -14.56 0.08 21.15
N VAL A 229 -15.72 0.63 21.53
CA VAL A 229 -15.77 1.87 22.30
C VAL A 229 -15.36 1.58 23.74
N LEU A 230 -14.08 1.80 24.04
CA LEU A 230 -13.63 1.99 25.42
C LEU A 230 -14.42 3.17 25.99
N ARG A 231 -15.18 2.96 27.07
CA ARG A 231 -15.78 4.08 27.81
C ARG A 231 -14.62 4.97 28.22
N GLN A 232 -14.46 6.11 27.55
CA GLN A 232 -13.49 7.11 27.93
C GLN A 232 -13.81 7.52 29.35
N ALA A 233 -12.92 7.16 30.27
CA ALA A 233 -12.82 7.65 31.63
C ALA A 233 -14.15 8.11 32.25
N ILE A 234 -14.78 7.22 33.03
CA ILE A 234 -15.50 7.74 34.19
C ILE A 234 -14.44 8.51 35.00
N PRO A 235 -14.59 9.83 35.20
CA PRO A 235 -13.57 10.64 35.85
C PRO A 235 -13.40 10.13 37.29
N HIS A 236 -12.23 9.57 37.55
CA HIS A 236 -11.79 9.03 38.84
C HIS A 236 -12.69 7.92 39.42
N PRO A 237 -12.21 6.66 39.47
CA PRO A 237 -12.86 5.66 40.31
C PRO A 237 -12.80 6.17 41.75
N THR A 238 -13.94 6.58 42.29
CA THR A 238 -14.11 6.70 43.73
C THR A 238 -13.81 5.33 44.31
N HIS A 239 -12.78 5.26 45.16
CA HIS A 239 -12.21 4.04 45.76
C HIS A 239 -13.21 2.89 45.91
N GLY A 240 -13.11 1.84 45.09
CA GLY A 240 -13.77 0.55 45.33
C GLY A 240 -14.32 -0.20 44.12
N ASP A 241 -14.57 0.44 42.98
CA ASP A 241 -15.26 -0.22 41.87
C ASP A 241 -14.33 -1.05 40.96
N ASN A 242 -14.64 -2.35 40.87
CA ASN A 242 -13.98 -3.38 40.05
C ASN A 242 -14.19 -3.14 38.53
N HIS A 243 -13.64 -2.07 37.96
CA HIS A 243 -13.69 -1.82 36.51
C HIS A 243 -12.81 -2.76 35.67
N GLN A 244 -11.99 -3.60 36.31
CA GLN A 244 -11.05 -4.51 35.63
C GLN A 244 -11.72 -5.70 34.90
N SER A 245 -12.94 -6.10 35.26
CA SER A 245 -13.64 -7.21 34.59
C SER A 245 -14.15 -6.85 33.18
N ASP A 246 -14.35 -5.57 32.87
CA ASP A 246 -15.01 -5.10 31.64
C ASP A 246 -14.15 -5.32 30.38
N HIS A 247 -12.82 -5.16 30.44
CA HIS A 247 -11.98 -5.26 29.24
C HIS A 247 -11.83 -6.69 28.71
N SER A 248 -11.66 -7.66 29.62
CA SER A 248 -11.55 -9.07 29.25
C SER A 248 -12.88 -9.59 28.68
N GLU A 249 -14.00 -9.17 29.28
CA GLU A 249 -15.34 -9.49 28.76
C GLU A 249 -15.56 -8.92 27.35
N ARG A 250 -15.16 -7.67 27.09
CA ARG A 250 -15.22 -7.07 25.75
C ARG A 250 -14.34 -7.77 24.74
N TYR A 251 -13.13 -8.17 25.14
CA TYR A 251 -12.25 -8.92 24.25
C TYR A 251 -12.85 -10.30 23.90
N GLU A 252 -13.43 -11.00 24.88
CA GLU A 252 -14.18 -12.23 24.64
C GLU A 252 -15.41 -11.99 23.75
N GLN A 253 -16.08 -10.85 23.90
CA GLN A 253 -17.16 -10.44 22.99
C GLN A 253 -16.65 -10.27 21.55
N LEU A 254 -15.48 -9.64 21.34
CA LEU A 254 -14.86 -9.53 20.01
C LEU A 254 -14.54 -10.91 19.41
N ILE A 255 -14.05 -11.86 20.22
CA ILE A 255 -13.80 -13.24 19.78
C ILE A 255 -15.12 -13.91 19.34
N ARG A 256 -16.20 -13.74 20.11
CA ARG A 256 -17.53 -14.29 19.77
C ARG A 256 -18.06 -13.69 18.47
N ILE A 257 -17.97 -12.36 18.31
CA ILE A 257 -18.42 -11.68 17.09
C ILE A 257 -17.61 -12.14 15.89
N ARG A 258 -16.27 -12.24 15.99
CA ARG A 258 -15.43 -12.78 14.91
C ARG A 258 -15.87 -14.19 14.49
N ARG A 259 -16.17 -15.08 15.44
CA ARG A 259 -16.67 -16.42 15.11
C ARG A 259 -18.01 -16.38 14.39
N ALA A 260 -18.90 -15.44 14.75
CA ALA A 260 -20.17 -15.24 14.06
C ALA A 260 -19.96 -14.73 12.63
N VAL A 261 -19.12 -13.70 12.45
CA VAL A 261 -18.70 -13.18 11.14
C VAL A 261 -18.14 -14.30 10.27
N SER A 262 -17.23 -15.11 10.80
CA SER A 262 -16.58 -16.17 10.02
C SER A 262 -17.55 -17.25 9.56
N ARG A 263 -18.50 -17.66 10.42
CA ARG A 263 -19.58 -18.57 10.02
C ARG A 263 -20.44 -17.97 8.92
N LYS A 264 -20.84 -16.70 9.07
CA LYS A 264 -21.68 -16.01 8.08
C LYS A 264 -20.95 -15.83 6.76
N ALA A 265 -19.70 -15.37 6.77
CA ALA A 265 -18.86 -15.24 5.59
C ALA A 265 -18.62 -16.59 4.89
N LYS A 266 -18.57 -17.71 5.62
CA LYS A 266 -18.50 -19.04 5.00
C LYS A 266 -19.80 -19.42 4.27
N VAL A 267 -20.97 -19.15 4.86
CA VAL A 267 -22.28 -19.38 4.23
C VAL A 267 -22.46 -18.46 3.01
N VAL A 268 -22.03 -17.22 3.13
CA VAL A 268 -22.19 -16.23 2.06
C VAL A 268 -21.16 -16.45 0.94
N ARG A 269 -19.99 -17.03 1.22
CA ARG A 269 -19.00 -17.43 0.21
C ARG A 269 -19.53 -18.44 -0.78
N SER A 270 -20.40 -19.38 -0.38
CA SER A 270 -21.03 -20.27 -1.37
C SER A 270 -21.99 -19.53 -2.29
N ALA A 271 -22.60 -18.44 -1.83
CA ALA A 271 -23.43 -17.56 -2.65
C ALA A 271 -22.61 -16.54 -3.47
N LEU A 272 -21.31 -16.38 -3.19
CA LEU A 272 -20.45 -15.52 -4.01
C LEU A 272 -20.34 -16.06 -5.44
N ALA A 273 -20.41 -17.38 -5.65
CA ALA A 273 -20.37 -17.96 -6.99
C ALA A 273 -21.49 -17.43 -7.92
N ASP A 274 -22.57 -16.91 -7.35
CA ASP A 274 -23.70 -16.31 -8.10
C ASP A 274 -23.55 -14.80 -8.33
N LEU A 275 -22.56 -14.16 -7.70
CA LEU A 275 -22.29 -12.74 -7.93
C LEU A 275 -21.57 -12.52 -9.26
N PRO A 276 -21.73 -11.32 -9.88
CA PRO A 276 -20.95 -10.98 -11.05
C PRO A 276 -19.47 -11.06 -10.72
N ASP A 277 -18.71 -11.64 -11.64
CA ASP A 277 -17.25 -11.65 -11.63
C ASP A 277 -16.73 -10.24 -11.30
N LEU A 278 -15.87 -10.06 -10.30
CA LEU A 278 -15.28 -8.77 -9.93
C LEU A 278 -13.91 -8.55 -10.55
N GLN A 279 -13.44 -9.42 -11.46
CA GLN A 279 -12.22 -9.20 -12.24
C GLN A 279 -12.25 -7.89 -13.02
N TRP A 280 -13.42 -7.40 -13.45
CA TRP A 280 -13.56 -6.08 -14.11
C TRP A 280 -13.23 -4.91 -13.19
N THR A 281 -13.21 -5.13 -11.87
CA THR A 281 -12.74 -4.13 -10.92
C THR A 281 -11.23 -4.08 -10.83
N ARG A 282 -10.45 -4.89 -11.55
CA ARG A 282 -8.97 -4.82 -11.52
C ARG A 282 -8.46 -3.54 -12.21
N PRO A 283 -7.33 -2.97 -11.77
CA PRO A 283 -6.65 -1.92 -12.51
C PRO A 283 -6.35 -2.32 -13.96
N GLY A 284 -6.78 -1.48 -14.91
CA GLY A 284 -6.69 -1.69 -16.35
C GLY A 284 -7.84 -2.49 -16.96
N ARG A 285 -8.80 -3.01 -16.17
CA ARG A 285 -9.94 -3.80 -16.68
C ARG A 285 -11.29 -3.11 -16.56
N SER A 286 -11.44 -2.09 -15.72
CA SER A 286 -12.72 -1.37 -15.65
C SER A 286 -12.90 -0.54 -16.93
N GLN A 287 -14.15 -0.40 -17.40
CA GLN A 287 -14.46 0.55 -18.47
C GLN A 287 -13.99 1.95 -18.11
N GLU A 288 -14.03 2.30 -16.83
CA GLU A 288 -13.45 3.53 -16.32
C GLU A 288 -11.94 3.60 -16.48
N ASP A 289 -11.15 2.55 -16.41
CA ASP A 289 -9.73 2.66 -16.74
C ASP A 289 -9.52 2.92 -18.24
N ALA A 290 -10.43 2.42 -19.09
CA ALA A 290 -10.45 2.72 -20.52
C ALA A 290 -10.89 4.17 -20.81
N VAL A 291 -11.85 4.70 -20.04
CA VAL A 291 -12.34 6.09 -20.16
C VAL A 291 -11.47 7.06 -19.35
N ALA A 292 -10.83 6.67 -18.27
CA ALA A 292 -9.92 7.49 -17.46
C ALA A 292 -8.55 7.63 -18.13
N GLY A 293 -8.24 6.79 -19.13
CA GLY A 293 -7.29 7.13 -20.18
C GLY A 293 -7.62 8.45 -20.90
N SER A 294 -8.83 8.99 -20.73
CA SER A 294 -9.26 10.31 -21.19
C SER A 294 -9.53 11.34 -20.08
N HIS A 295 -9.43 10.99 -18.78
CA HIS A 295 -9.96 11.85 -17.70
C HIS A 295 -9.22 11.87 -16.35
N GLU A 296 -7.93 11.50 -16.29
CA GLU A 296 -7.02 12.49 -15.71
C GLU A 296 -6.68 13.44 -16.86
N LYS A 297 -7.39 14.57 -16.95
CA LYS A 297 -6.77 15.76 -17.54
C LYS A 297 -5.58 16.09 -16.64
N LEU A 298 -4.48 15.37 -16.83
CA LEU A 298 -3.16 15.97 -16.85
C LEU A 298 -3.37 17.27 -17.63
N GLN A 299 -3.51 18.38 -16.92
CA GLN A 299 -4.08 19.63 -17.41
C GLN A 299 -3.10 20.39 -18.33
N GLY A 300 -2.25 19.65 -19.03
CA GLY A 300 -1.41 20.09 -20.13
C GLY A 300 -1.49 19.03 -21.21
N SER A 301 -1.60 19.44 -22.48
CA SER A 301 -1.23 18.57 -23.58
C SER A 301 0.25 18.23 -23.41
N TYR A 302 0.56 17.10 -22.79
CA TYR A 302 1.93 16.63 -22.74
C TYR A 302 2.22 16.02 -24.11
N GLU A 303 2.71 16.86 -25.02
CA GLU A 303 3.34 16.35 -26.23
C GLU A 303 4.46 15.38 -25.81
N PRO A 304 4.56 14.20 -26.44
CA PRO A 304 5.68 13.29 -26.23
C PRO A 304 6.99 14.07 -26.34
N THR A 305 7.72 14.18 -25.23
CA THR A 305 8.99 14.91 -25.21
C THR A 305 10.11 13.91 -25.47
N LEU A 306 10.89 14.18 -26.51
CA LEU A 306 12.07 13.39 -26.81
C LEU A 306 13.24 13.87 -25.96
N PHE A 307 13.98 12.92 -25.42
CA PHE A 307 15.23 13.15 -24.72
C PHE A 307 16.34 12.40 -25.44
N SER A 308 17.50 13.04 -25.58
CA SER A 308 18.69 12.46 -26.20
C SER A 308 19.25 11.28 -25.40
N SER A 309 18.92 11.20 -24.11
CA SER A 309 19.32 10.11 -23.22
C SER A 309 18.36 9.94 -22.04
N ARG A 310 18.44 8.78 -21.38
CA ARG A 310 17.73 8.53 -20.11
C ARG A 310 18.21 9.46 -18.99
N ALA A 311 19.51 9.81 -18.99
CA ALA A 311 20.07 10.77 -18.03
C ALA A 311 19.42 12.15 -18.17
N GLU A 312 19.20 12.59 -19.41
CA GLU A 312 18.48 13.84 -19.69
C GLU A 312 17.03 13.77 -19.21
N LEU A 313 16.28 12.71 -19.52
CA LEU A 313 14.93 12.51 -18.98
C LEU A 313 14.90 12.60 -17.45
N LEU A 314 15.78 11.87 -16.76
CA LEU A 314 15.83 11.84 -15.29
C LEU A 314 16.22 13.20 -14.70
N SER A 315 17.07 13.97 -15.39
CA SER A 315 17.37 15.36 -14.99
C SER A 315 16.17 16.31 -15.12
N GLN A 316 15.19 15.98 -15.96
CA GLN A 316 13.97 16.77 -16.15
C GLN A 316 12.80 16.29 -15.28
N ALA A 317 13.00 15.24 -14.48
CA ALA A 317 11.98 14.66 -13.59
C ALA A 317 11.35 15.67 -12.62
N GLU A 318 12.08 16.75 -12.28
CA GLU A 318 11.58 17.84 -11.43
C GLU A 318 10.43 18.62 -12.11
N ARG A 319 10.50 18.77 -13.44
CA ARG A 319 9.54 19.55 -14.23
C ARG A 319 8.40 18.70 -14.78
N ILE A 320 8.63 17.40 -14.91
CA ILE A 320 7.68 16.45 -15.47
C ILE A 320 7.40 15.40 -14.40
N PRO A 321 6.46 15.66 -13.46
CA PRO A 321 6.15 14.70 -12.41
C PRO A 321 5.64 13.40 -13.03
N GLY A 322 6.10 12.26 -12.51
CA GLY A 322 5.65 10.93 -12.93
C GLY A 322 4.19 10.64 -12.54
N PRO A 323 3.66 9.47 -12.91
CA PRO A 323 4.36 8.32 -13.51
C PRO A 323 4.68 8.50 -15.00
N TRP A 324 5.80 7.92 -15.47
CA TRP A 324 6.22 8.00 -16.87
C TRP A 324 5.99 6.68 -17.62
N ARG A 325 5.69 6.79 -18.92
CA ARG A 325 5.93 5.73 -19.89
C ARG A 325 7.07 6.20 -20.77
N ILE A 326 8.19 5.47 -20.78
CA ILE A 326 9.34 5.81 -21.62
C ILE A 326 9.25 4.96 -22.88
N ALA A 327 9.11 5.60 -24.03
CA ALA A 327 9.32 4.93 -25.30
C ALA A 327 10.76 5.16 -25.74
N ARG A 328 11.50 4.09 -26.04
CA ARG A 328 12.74 4.20 -26.81
C ARG A 328 12.32 4.39 -28.26
N VAL A 329 12.79 5.45 -28.89
CA VAL A 329 12.53 5.73 -30.31
C VAL A 329 13.83 5.73 -31.09
N ASP A 330 13.74 5.34 -32.35
CA ASP A 330 14.83 5.53 -33.30
C ASP A 330 15.01 7.02 -33.59
N GLY A 331 16.22 7.55 -33.42
CA GLY A 331 16.48 8.99 -33.51
C GLY A 331 16.31 9.58 -34.93
N THR A 332 16.23 8.73 -35.96
CA THR A 332 16.08 9.18 -37.36
C THR A 332 14.63 9.07 -37.83
N SER A 333 13.97 7.95 -37.52
CA SER A 333 12.62 7.62 -38.00
C SER A 333 11.51 7.90 -36.98
N ASN A 334 11.86 8.21 -35.73
CA ASN A 334 10.95 8.29 -34.58
C ASN A 334 10.12 7.02 -34.35
N LYS A 335 10.52 5.89 -34.95
CA LYS A 335 9.85 4.61 -34.74
C LYS A 335 10.08 4.16 -33.30
N VAL A 336 9.00 3.80 -32.60
CA VAL A 336 9.09 3.22 -31.26
C VAL A 336 9.79 1.86 -31.36
N LEU A 337 10.97 1.76 -30.78
CA LEU A 337 11.79 0.54 -30.69
C LEU A 337 11.39 -0.32 -29.49
N GLY A 338 10.85 0.30 -28.44
CA GLY A 338 10.38 -0.39 -27.25
C GLY A 338 9.70 0.58 -26.28
N VAL A 339 8.84 0.06 -25.40
CA VAL A 339 8.20 0.86 -24.35
C VAL A 339 8.51 0.27 -22.99
N GLU A 340 9.21 1.04 -22.17
CA GLU A 340 9.44 0.77 -20.77
C GLU A 340 8.35 1.47 -19.94
N LYS A 341 7.58 0.68 -19.19
CA LYS A 341 6.66 1.22 -18.20
C LYS A 341 7.42 1.39 -16.89
N LEU A 342 7.95 2.59 -16.64
CA LEU A 342 8.46 2.93 -15.32
C LEU A 342 7.26 3.19 -14.39
N THR A 343 6.81 2.14 -13.71
CA THR A 343 5.87 2.24 -12.57
C THR A 343 6.52 2.80 -11.30
N PHE A 344 7.67 3.45 -11.40
CA PHE A 344 8.21 4.20 -10.28
C PHE A 344 7.23 5.33 -9.95
N GLY A 345 6.51 5.14 -8.85
CA GLY A 345 6.01 6.26 -8.08
C GLY A 345 7.22 7.03 -7.55
N PHE A 346 7.85 7.83 -8.40
CA PHE A 346 8.67 8.95 -7.96
C PHE A 346 7.73 9.95 -7.28
N HIS A 347 7.30 9.62 -6.06
CA HIS A 347 6.91 10.64 -5.11
C HIS A 347 8.21 11.29 -4.67
N LEU A 348 8.60 12.38 -5.34
CA LEU A 348 9.41 13.40 -4.67
C LEU A 348 8.53 13.87 -3.50
N PRO A 349 8.86 13.54 -2.24
CA PRO A 349 8.06 14.02 -1.13
C PRO A 349 8.07 15.55 -1.20
N HIS A 350 6.89 16.16 -1.35
CA HIS A 350 6.75 17.60 -1.21
C HIS A 350 7.17 17.95 0.22
N VAL A 351 8.39 18.44 0.41
CA VAL A 351 8.82 18.96 1.71
C VAL A 351 7.97 20.19 1.98
N SER A 352 7.02 20.09 2.91
CA SER A 352 6.26 21.27 3.32
C SER A 352 7.27 22.28 3.90
N SER A 353 7.17 23.53 3.47
CA SER A 353 8.05 24.64 3.89
C SER A 353 7.99 24.96 5.39
N ARG A 354 7.21 24.21 6.19
CA ARG A 354 7.05 24.39 7.63
C ARG A 354 8.15 23.74 8.49
N CYS A 355 9.04 22.93 7.93
CA CYS A 355 10.09 22.23 8.70
C CYS A 355 11.40 23.04 8.88
N LEU A 356 11.49 24.30 8.47
CA LEU A 356 12.76 25.06 8.45
C LEU A 356 12.88 26.19 9.48
N ASN A 357 12.13 26.15 10.59
CA ASN A 357 12.36 27.06 11.71
C ASN A 357 13.33 26.40 12.71
N GLY A 358 14.63 26.32 12.39
CA GLY A 358 15.64 25.93 13.38
C GLY A 358 17.00 25.47 12.85
N CYS A 359 17.12 25.10 11.57
CA CYS A 359 18.41 24.72 11.00
C CYS A 359 19.00 25.90 10.21
N ASP A 360 20.13 26.44 10.66
CA ASP A 360 20.91 27.51 10.00
C ASP A 360 21.67 26.96 8.78
N CYS A 361 20.99 26.24 7.88
CA CYS A 361 21.52 25.91 6.56
C CYS A 361 21.32 27.12 5.65
N ARG A 362 22.26 28.07 5.71
CA ARG A 362 22.33 29.26 4.85
C ARG A 362 22.53 28.87 3.38
N VAL A 363 21.46 28.53 2.69
CA VAL A 363 21.44 28.52 1.23
C VAL A 363 21.12 29.93 0.75
N ARG A 364 22.15 30.71 0.39
CA ARG A 364 21.95 31.93 -0.40
C ARG A 364 21.51 31.52 -1.81
N ARG A 365 20.36 32.05 -2.28
CA ARG A 365 19.97 32.06 -3.71
C ARG A 365 19.68 33.49 -4.15
N GLN A 366 20.00 33.80 -5.41
CA GLN A 366 19.97 35.16 -5.97
C GLN A 366 18.58 35.73 -6.29
N ASN A 367 17.51 34.93 -6.42
CA ASN A 367 16.26 35.39 -7.06
C ASN A 367 14.95 35.16 -6.28
N GLY A 368 14.99 35.03 -4.94
CA GLY A 368 13.78 35.17 -4.09
C GLY A 368 12.68 34.10 -4.16
N GLN A 369 12.68 33.18 -5.12
CA GLN A 369 11.71 32.07 -5.16
C GLN A 369 12.17 30.88 -4.29
N ARG A 370 11.35 30.54 -3.30
CA ARG A 370 11.47 29.30 -2.51
C ARG A 370 10.78 28.16 -3.25
N VAL A 371 11.57 27.20 -3.74
CA VAL A 371 11.07 25.91 -4.23
C VAL A 371 11.58 24.83 -3.28
N ALA A 372 10.69 23.98 -2.80
CA ALA A 372 11.05 22.83 -1.95
C ALA A 372 11.80 21.81 -2.82
N PHE A 373 13.12 21.69 -2.62
CA PHE A 373 13.99 20.85 -3.44
C PHE A 373 14.40 19.60 -2.65
N ASN A 374 14.32 18.41 -3.27
CA ASN A 374 14.93 17.19 -2.74
C ASN A 374 16.25 16.94 -3.49
N TRP A 375 17.38 17.42 -2.95
CA TRP A 375 18.72 17.23 -3.54
C TRP A 375 19.12 15.75 -3.60
N ASP A 376 18.59 14.93 -2.68
CA ASP A 376 19.09 13.58 -2.41
C ASP A 376 18.76 12.58 -3.53
N ASP A 377 17.67 12.78 -4.28
CA ASP A 377 17.32 11.92 -5.42
C ASP A 377 18.09 12.30 -6.70
N HIS A 378 18.46 13.58 -6.87
CA HIS A 378 19.24 14.04 -8.02
C HIS A 378 20.68 13.50 -7.99
N CYS A 379 21.29 13.40 -6.81
CA CYS A 379 22.59 12.73 -6.61
C CYS A 379 22.57 11.24 -6.96
N ARG A 380 21.40 10.59 -6.93
CA ARG A 380 21.23 9.15 -7.14
C ARG A 380 20.76 8.78 -8.54
N ILE A 381 20.61 9.76 -9.43
CA ILE A 381 20.35 9.53 -10.86
C ILE A 381 21.36 8.52 -11.44
N PRO A 382 22.68 8.57 -11.16
CA PRO A 382 23.62 7.55 -11.64
C PRO A 382 23.33 6.15 -11.10
N GLN A 383 23.07 5.99 -9.80
CA GLN A 383 22.78 4.67 -9.18
C GLN A 383 21.48 4.03 -9.67
N LEU A 384 20.48 4.84 -10.00
CA LEU A 384 19.21 4.37 -10.56
C LEU A 384 19.34 3.96 -12.02
N VAL A 385 20.31 4.53 -12.75
CA VAL A 385 20.67 4.10 -14.10
C VAL A 385 21.45 2.79 -14.06
N GLU A 386 22.40 2.64 -13.12
CA GLU A 386 23.21 1.43 -12.96
C GLU A 386 22.39 0.19 -12.50
N THR A 387 21.52 0.34 -11.48
CA THR A 387 20.89 -0.83 -10.83
C THR A 387 19.90 -1.64 -11.67
N GLU A 388 19.33 -1.10 -12.74
CA GLU A 388 18.36 -1.80 -13.61
C GLU A 388 18.96 -2.27 -14.95
N VAL A 389 19.93 -1.52 -15.51
CA VAL A 389 20.56 -1.85 -16.80
C VAL A 389 21.72 -2.85 -16.61
N ASP A 390 22.47 -2.72 -15.52
CA ASP A 390 23.71 -3.50 -15.32
C ASP A 390 23.47 -4.94 -14.86
N ARG A 391 22.21 -5.33 -14.61
CA ARG A 391 21.86 -6.73 -14.30
C ARG A 391 21.46 -7.55 -15.52
N ILE A 392 21.29 -6.92 -16.69
CA ILE A 392 21.16 -7.63 -17.96
C ILE A 392 22.52 -7.52 -18.66
N GLY A 393 23.42 -8.49 -18.41
CA GLY A 393 24.60 -8.71 -19.26
C GLY A 393 25.97 -8.20 -18.82
N MET A 394 26.18 -7.73 -17.57
CA MET A 394 27.50 -7.23 -17.15
C MET A 394 28.62 -8.27 -17.04
N ASP A 395 28.29 -9.54 -16.84
CA ASP A 395 29.31 -10.61 -16.81
C ASP A 395 29.95 -10.81 -18.19
N ALA A 396 29.15 -10.70 -19.27
CA ALA A 396 29.64 -10.78 -20.65
C ALA A 396 30.50 -9.55 -21.03
N LEU A 397 30.10 -8.35 -20.58
CA LEU A 397 30.86 -7.11 -20.83
C LEU A 397 32.22 -7.07 -20.11
N ARG A 398 32.33 -7.68 -18.92
CA ARG A 398 33.62 -7.77 -18.21
C ARG A 398 34.58 -8.76 -18.87
N GLU A 399 34.08 -9.86 -19.42
CA GLU A 399 34.88 -10.82 -20.19
C GLU A 399 35.39 -10.21 -21.52
N GLU A 400 34.54 -9.43 -22.18
CA GLU A 400 34.85 -8.86 -23.50
C GLU A 400 35.71 -7.58 -23.40
N ALA A 401 35.54 -6.76 -22.37
CA ALA A 401 36.37 -5.58 -22.13
C ALA A 401 37.85 -5.91 -21.83
N GLY A 402 38.15 -7.14 -21.44
CA GLY A 402 39.53 -7.62 -21.25
C GLY A 402 40.30 -7.87 -22.56
N THR A 403 39.64 -7.87 -23.72
CA THR A 403 40.23 -8.30 -25.01
C THR A 403 40.31 -7.23 -26.11
N ILE A 404 39.84 -6.00 -25.85
CA ILE A 404 39.82 -4.94 -26.88
C ILE A 404 41.17 -4.20 -26.94
N LEU A 405 41.90 -4.40 -28.05
CA LEU A 405 43.13 -3.65 -28.36
C LEU A 405 42.83 -2.19 -28.77
N PRO A 406 43.76 -1.24 -28.53
CA PRO A 406 43.57 0.16 -28.92
C PRO A 406 43.42 0.29 -30.45
N GLY A 407 42.26 0.77 -30.91
CA GLY A 407 41.99 1.06 -32.32
C GLY A 407 40.87 0.25 -32.98
N SER A 408 40.28 -0.72 -32.28
CA SER A 408 39.11 -1.44 -32.80
C SER A 408 37.83 -0.58 -32.71
N PRO A 409 36.92 -0.64 -33.69
CA PRO A 409 35.62 0.03 -33.59
C PRO A 409 34.83 -0.53 -32.41
N VAL A 410 34.29 0.37 -31.59
CA VAL A 410 33.41 0.03 -30.46
C VAL A 410 32.11 -0.54 -31.04
N PRO A 411 31.69 -1.77 -30.70
CA PRO A 411 30.41 -2.30 -31.12
C PRO A 411 29.28 -1.42 -30.59
N ALA A 412 28.17 -1.31 -31.33
CA ALA A 412 26.95 -0.72 -30.80
C ALA A 412 26.41 -1.63 -29.69
N HIS A 413 26.86 -1.38 -28.45
CA HIS A 413 26.40 -2.13 -27.28
C HIS A 413 24.89 -1.94 -27.13
N PHE A 414 24.23 -2.96 -26.57
CA PHE A 414 22.77 -3.11 -26.39
C PHE A 414 22.05 -3.81 -27.56
N GLU A 415 22.44 -5.06 -27.85
CA GLU A 415 21.49 -6.02 -28.41
C GLU A 415 20.44 -6.33 -27.32
N LEU A 416 19.19 -5.96 -27.59
CA LEU A 416 18.04 -6.45 -26.83
C LEU A 416 17.98 -7.96 -27.03
N ASP A 417 17.62 -8.71 -25.98
CA ASP A 417 17.32 -10.13 -26.10
C ASP A 417 16.30 -10.35 -27.25
N PRO A 418 16.71 -11.01 -28.34
CA PRO A 418 15.85 -11.20 -29.51
C PRO A 418 14.62 -12.06 -29.19
N GLU A 419 14.73 -13.00 -28.24
CA GLU A 419 13.62 -13.87 -27.84
C GLU A 419 12.56 -13.06 -27.08
N TRP A 420 13.00 -12.20 -26.16
CA TRP A 420 12.11 -11.31 -25.40
C TRP A 420 11.36 -10.31 -26.29
N THR A 421 12.03 -9.84 -27.34
CA THR A 421 11.49 -8.89 -28.31
C THR A 421 10.50 -9.56 -29.27
N ALA A 422 10.78 -10.80 -29.69
CA ALA A 422 9.93 -11.58 -30.59
C ALA A 422 8.62 -12.04 -29.93
N GLU A 423 8.66 -12.47 -28.66
CA GLU A 423 7.48 -12.97 -27.93
C GLU A 423 6.34 -11.92 -27.84
N ARG A 424 6.70 -10.63 -27.77
CA ARG A 424 5.73 -9.52 -27.65
C ARG A 424 5.38 -8.80 -28.93
N LEU A 425 6.26 -8.79 -29.93
CA LEU A 425 5.94 -8.24 -31.24
C LEU A 425 5.17 -9.26 -32.10
N GLY A 426 5.41 -10.56 -31.91
CA GLY A 426 4.68 -11.64 -32.61
C GLY A 426 3.20 -11.73 -32.21
N SER A 427 2.86 -11.37 -30.97
CA SER A 427 1.47 -11.40 -30.47
C SER A 427 0.59 -10.24 -30.95
N ALA A 428 1.15 -9.26 -31.68
CA ALA A 428 0.41 -8.14 -32.26
C ALA A 428 0.18 -8.26 -33.79
N ALA A 429 0.72 -9.29 -34.45
CA ALA A 429 0.80 -9.34 -35.91
C ALA A 429 -0.11 -10.40 -36.60
N GLU A 430 -0.88 -11.21 -35.88
CA GLU A 430 -1.73 -12.24 -36.49
C GLU A 430 -3.23 -12.06 -36.21
N HIS A 431 -3.81 -11.02 -36.81
CA HIS A 431 -5.21 -11.04 -37.22
C HIS A 431 -5.30 -10.54 -38.66
N PRO A 432 -5.28 -11.44 -39.67
CA PRO A 432 -5.66 -11.04 -41.02
C PRO A 432 -7.13 -10.59 -40.98
N MET A 433 -7.38 -9.35 -41.42
CA MET A 433 -8.73 -8.92 -41.75
C MET A 433 -9.23 -9.80 -42.90
N ASP A 434 -10.27 -10.57 -42.63
CA ASP A 434 -10.99 -11.34 -43.62
C ASP A 434 -11.84 -10.37 -44.44
N GLU A 435 -11.35 -10.01 -45.63
CA GLU A 435 -12.16 -9.34 -46.66
C GLU A 435 -12.79 -10.41 -47.55
N SER A 436 -13.97 -10.93 -47.17
CA SER A 436 -15.01 -11.32 -48.14
C SER A 436 -16.38 -11.66 -47.49
N VAL A 437 -17.40 -11.04 -48.09
CA VAL A 437 -18.88 -11.19 -47.97
C VAL A 437 -19.59 -10.40 -46.88
#